data_AF-A0A2K5M480-F1
#
_entry.id   AF-A0A2K5M480-F1
#
_cell.length_a   1.000
_cell.length_b   1.000
_cell.length_c   1.000
_cell.angle_alpha   90.00
_cell.angle_beta   90.00
_cell.angle_gamma   90.00
#
_symmetry.space_group_name_H-M   'P 1'
#
loop_
_entity.id
_entity.type
_entity.pdbx_description
1 polymer ?
#
loop_
_entity_poly.entity_id
_entity_poly.type
_entity_poly.pdbx_seq_one_letter_code
_entity_poly.pdbx_strand_id
1 'polypeptide(L)'
;LNAKTKVRGLIEIISNVAGYENIPIRHHEDKFLRQLAQKVPHKLNNPKFNDPHIKANLLLQARLSRMQLSAELQSDTEEILSKAIRLIQACVDVLSRNGWLSSAAAAMELAQRDSYLKQLPHFTSEHIKRCTDKGVESVFDIMEMEDEEWNALLQLTDNQITDGARFCNRYPNLELSYEVVDKDSIRSGRPVVVLVQLQREEEVTGPVVVPLFPQKHEEGWWVVTGDATSSSLISIKRLMLWQKAKVKLDFVASATGAHNYTLYFMSDTYMGCDQEYKFSVDVTEAETDSDSD
;
A
#
# COMPACT_ATOMS: atom_id res chain seq x y z
N LEU A 1 16.57 -7.24 3.55
CA LEU A 1 15.82 -6.74 2.37
C LEU A 1 16.71 -6.90 1.14
N ASN A 2 16.16 -7.37 0.02
CA ASN A 2 16.85 -7.51 -1.27
C ASN A 2 15.88 -7.19 -2.43
N ALA A 3 16.39 -7.08 -3.66
CA ALA A 3 15.60 -6.74 -4.85
C ALA A 3 14.46 -7.73 -5.19
N LYS A 4 14.51 -8.95 -4.64
CA LYS A 4 13.52 -10.00 -4.85
C LYS A 4 12.58 -10.19 -3.65
N THR A 5 12.64 -9.31 -2.66
CA THR A 5 11.81 -9.44 -1.46
C THR A 5 10.36 -9.16 -1.82
N LYS A 6 9.49 -10.12 -1.54
CA LYS A 6 8.03 -10.02 -1.75
C LYS A 6 7.32 -9.99 -0.40
N VAL A 7 5.99 -9.83 -0.43
CA VAL A 7 5.11 -9.77 0.76
C VAL A 7 5.45 -10.83 1.82
N ARG A 8 5.63 -12.10 1.43
CA ARG A 8 6.04 -13.18 2.35
C ARG A 8 7.32 -12.83 3.12
N GLY A 9 8.35 -12.39 2.41
CA GLY A 9 9.64 -12.04 3.01
C GLY A 9 9.56 -10.75 3.82
N LEU A 10 8.71 -9.79 3.41
CA LEU A 10 8.47 -8.57 4.17
C LEU A 10 7.82 -8.86 5.53
N ILE A 11 6.80 -9.73 5.57
CA ILE A 11 6.17 -10.15 6.83
C ILE A 11 7.19 -10.84 7.75
N GLU A 12 8.06 -11.69 7.20
CA GLU A 12 9.14 -12.34 7.95
C GLU A 12 10.16 -11.32 8.50
N ILE A 13 10.57 -10.35 7.69
CA ILE A 13 11.51 -9.31 8.13
C ILE A 13 10.89 -8.41 9.20
N ILE A 14 9.64 -7.99 9.02
CA ILE A 14 8.92 -7.12 9.95
C ILE A 14 8.66 -7.85 11.28
N SER A 15 8.31 -9.14 11.25
CA SER A 15 8.06 -9.90 12.48
C SER A 15 9.32 -10.18 13.31
N ASN A 16 10.50 -10.17 12.68
CA ASN A 16 11.80 -10.39 13.34
C ASN A 16 12.45 -9.11 13.90
N VAL A 17 11.72 -7.99 13.98
CA VAL A 17 12.28 -6.76 14.57
C VAL A 17 12.35 -6.86 16.09
N ALA A 18 13.38 -6.25 16.69
CA ALA A 18 13.58 -6.23 18.14
C ALA A 18 12.37 -5.67 18.92
N GLY A 19 11.57 -4.79 18.29
CA GLY A 19 10.36 -4.22 18.88
C GLY A 19 9.24 -5.22 19.22
N TYR A 20 9.35 -6.46 18.75
CA TYR A 20 8.40 -7.55 19.03
C TYR A 20 8.94 -8.63 19.97
N GLU A 21 10.17 -8.50 20.49
CA GLU A 21 10.74 -9.45 21.47
C GLU A 21 9.92 -9.53 22.77
N ASN A 22 9.22 -8.43 23.12
CA ASN A 22 8.42 -8.32 24.33
C ASN A 22 6.99 -8.87 24.21
N ILE A 23 6.59 -9.38 23.05
CA ILE A 23 5.25 -9.97 22.89
C ILE A 23 5.16 -11.19 23.83
N PRO A 24 4.16 -11.23 24.73
CA PRO A 24 4.10 -12.26 25.75
C PRO A 24 3.87 -13.64 25.13
N ILE A 25 4.57 -14.66 25.62
CA ILE A 25 4.29 -16.06 25.32
C ILE A 25 3.59 -16.65 26.54
N ARG A 26 2.27 -16.91 26.43
CA ARG A 26 1.48 -17.43 27.55
C ARG A 26 1.49 -18.95 27.58
N HIS A 27 1.28 -19.53 28.76
CA HIS A 27 1.13 -20.99 28.91
C HIS A 27 -0.03 -21.50 28.04
N HIS A 28 0.19 -22.61 27.34
CA HIS A 28 -0.76 -23.27 26.44
C HIS A 28 -1.09 -22.55 25.11
N GLU A 29 -0.41 -21.44 24.78
CA GLU A 29 -0.55 -20.82 23.45
C GLU A 29 0.11 -21.65 22.34
N ASP A 30 1.07 -22.51 22.67
CA ASP A 30 1.85 -23.30 21.70
C ASP A 30 0.97 -24.17 20.79
N LYS A 31 -0.05 -24.82 21.36
CA LYS A 31 -1.02 -25.64 20.61
C LYS A 31 -1.84 -24.79 19.65
N PHE A 32 -2.28 -23.62 20.10
CA PHE A 32 -3.05 -22.71 19.27
C PHE A 32 -2.21 -22.14 18.12
N LEU A 33 -1.00 -21.66 18.40
CA LEU A 33 -0.10 -21.12 17.39
C LEU A 33 0.28 -22.19 16.34
N ARG A 34 0.41 -23.47 16.74
CA ARG A 34 0.56 -24.60 15.80
C ARG A 34 -0.63 -24.75 14.87
N GLN A 35 -1.85 -24.68 15.39
CA GLN A 35 -3.07 -24.74 14.58
C GLN A 35 -3.20 -23.52 13.66
N LEU A 36 -2.84 -22.33 14.15
CA LEU A 36 -2.85 -21.11 13.36
C LEU A 36 -1.83 -21.19 12.21
N ALA A 37 -0.62 -21.69 12.45
CA ALA A 37 0.40 -21.93 11.42
C ALA A 37 -0.09 -22.84 10.28
N GLN A 38 -1.01 -23.76 10.55
CA GLN A 38 -1.64 -24.60 9.52
C GLN A 38 -2.69 -23.86 8.70
N LYS A 39 -3.32 -22.81 9.23
CA LYS A 39 -4.37 -22.03 8.54
C LYS A 39 -3.84 -20.82 7.79
N VAL A 40 -2.75 -20.21 8.24
CA VAL A 40 -2.21 -19.00 7.60
C VAL A 40 -1.66 -19.26 6.19
N PRO A 41 -1.70 -18.27 5.29
CA PRO A 41 -1.28 -18.42 3.89
C PRO A 41 0.21 -18.79 3.72
N HIS A 42 1.10 -18.19 4.51
CA HIS A 42 2.54 -18.38 4.38
C HIS A 42 3.09 -19.27 5.48
N LYS A 43 3.52 -20.48 5.09
CA LYS A 43 4.13 -21.43 6.01
C LYS A 43 5.53 -20.97 6.46
N LEU A 44 5.77 -21.17 7.75
CA LEU A 44 7.04 -20.87 8.41
C LEU A 44 7.95 -22.11 8.34
N ASN A 45 9.25 -21.88 8.18
CA ASN A 45 10.25 -22.94 8.16
C ASN A 45 10.64 -23.27 9.60
N ASN A 46 10.35 -24.49 10.06
CA ASN A 46 10.70 -25.00 11.40
C ASN A 46 10.36 -24.02 12.56
N PRO A 47 9.10 -23.57 12.68
CA PRO A 47 8.71 -22.56 13.66
C PRO A 47 8.89 -23.06 15.11
N LYS A 48 9.51 -22.22 15.93
CA LYS A 48 9.57 -22.40 17.39
C LYS A 48 8.42 -21.60 18.01
N PHE A 49 7.39 -22.29 18.50
CA PHE A 49 6.17 -21.63 18.99
C PHE A 49 6.29 -20.95 20.36
N ASN A 50 7.48 -21.00 20.96
CA ASN A 50 7.87 -20.21 22.13
C ASN A 50 8.66 -18.94 21.74
N ASP A 51 8.81 -18.66 20.45
CA ASP A 51 9.50 -17.48 19.94
C ASP A 51 8.47 -16.36 19.68
N PRO A 52 8.63 -15.17 20.29
CA PRO A 52 7.73 -14.03 20.10
C PRO A 52 7.70 -13.52 18.65
N HIS A 53 8.77 -13.68 17.87
CA HIS A 53 8.79 -13.29 16.46
C HIS A 53 7.91 -14.21 15.60
N ILE A 54 7.91 -15.52 15.91
CA ILE A 54 7.02 -16.49 15.28
C ILE A 54 5.56 -16.17 15.60
N LYS A 55 5.27 -15.84 16.87
CA LYS A 55 3.93 -15.39 17.27
C LYS A 55 3.53 -14.11 16.51
N ALA A 56 4.40 -13.11 16.46
CA ALA A 56 4.12 -11.86 15.75
C ALA A 56 3.85 -12.08 14.25
N ASN A 57 4.63 -12.95 13.60
CA ASN A 57 4.43 -13.33 12.20
C ASN A 57 3.04 -13.96 11.97
N LEU A 58 2.68 -14.95 12.79
CA LEU A 58 1.39 -15.63 12.68
C LEU A 58 0.22 -14.68 12.92
N LEU A 59 0.33 -13.78 13.90
CA LEU A 59 -0.71 -12.78 14.20
C LEU A 59 -0.85 -11.74 13.08
N LEU A 60 0.25 -11.28 12.47
CA LEU A 60 0.21 -10.42 11.28
C LEU A 60 -0.52 -11.11 10.12
N GLN A 61 -0.18 -12.38 9.83
CA GLN A 61 -0.85 -13.14 8.78
C GLN A 61 -2.33 -13.39 9.08
N ALA A 62 -2.65 -13.72 10.34
CA ALA A 62 -4.02 -13.92 10.80
C ALA A 62 -4.84 -12.64 10.62
N ARG A 63 -4.25 -11.48 10.94
CA ARG A 63 -4.88 -10.17 10.76
C ARG A 63 -5.14 -9.85 9.30
N LEU A 64 -4.16 -10.05 8.41
CA LEU A 64 -4.31 -9.88 6.97
C LEU A 64 -5.36 -10.83 6.38
N SER A 65 -5.56 -11.99 7.01
CA SER A 65 -6.56 -12.99 6.61
C SER A 65 -7.92 -12.84 7.30
N ARG A 66 -8.10 -11.82 8.16
CA ARG A 66 -9.29 -11.61 9.02
C ARG A 66 -9.70 -12.84 9.83
N MET A 67 -8.74 -13.61 10.31
CA MET A 67 -9.03 -14.75 11.17
C MET A 67 -9.51 -14.26 12.53
N GLN A 68 -10.57 -14.90 13.04
CA GLN A 68 -11.06 -14.66 14.40
C GLN A 68 -10.06 -15.26 15.40
N LEU A 69 -9.64 -14.43 16.37
CA LEU A 69 -8.70 -14.79 17.42
C LEU A 69 -9.36 -14.63 18.80
N SER A 70 -8.76 -15.21 19.83
CA SER A 70 -9.17 -14.94 21.21
C SER A 70 -8.87 -13.48 21.59
N ALA A 71 -9.60 -12.94 22.57
CA ALA A 71 -9.41 -11.56 23.03
C ALA A 71 -7.96 -11.26 23.44
N GLU A 72 -7.26 -12.23 24.06
CA GLU A 72 -5.86 -12.11 24.46
C GLU A 72 -4.92 -11.96 23.25
N LEU A 73 -5.10 -12.78 22.21
CA LEU A 73 -4.31 -12.72 20.99
C LEU A 73 -4.67 -11.52 20.12
N GLN A 74 -5.92 -11.06 20.19
CA GLN A 74 -6.34 -9.81 19.58
C GLN A 74 -5.63 -8.62 20.22
N SER A 75 -5.54 -8.58 21.56
CA SER A 75 -4.76 -7.55 22.28
C SER A 75 -3.29 -7.55 21.85
N ASP A 76 -2.66 -8.73 21.74
CA ASP A 76 -1.29 -8.82 21.24
C ASP A 76 -1.17 -8.35 19.78
N THR A 77 -2.17 -8.67 18.96
CA THR A 77 -2.23 -8.24 17.55
C THR A 77 -2.32 -6.72 17.45
N GLU A 78 -3.10 -6.07 18.30
CA GLU A 78 -3.19 -4.60 18.36
C GLU A 78 -1.85 -3.96 18.76
N GLU A 79 -1.12 -4.55 19.71
CA GLU A 79 0.23 -4.09 20.05
C GLU A 79 1.18 -4.20 18.83
N ILE A 80 1.13 -5.32 18.12
CA ILE A 80 1.95 -5.52 16.91
C ILE A 80 1.59 -4.48 15.84
N LEU A 81 0.30 -4.31 15.55
CA LEU A 81 -0.19 -3.37 14.54
C LEU A 81 0.19 -1.91 14.86
N SER A 82 0.24 -1.56 16.14
CA SER A 82 0.64 -0.21 16.60
C SER A 82 2.04 0.21 16.14
N LYS A 83 2.92 -0.76 15.83
CA LYS A 83 4.29 -0.54 15.34
C LYS A 83 4.45 -0.91 13.87
N ALA A 84 3.62 -1.81 13.35
CA ALA A 84 3.74 -2.39 12.01
C ALA A 84 3.82 -1.36 10.88
N ILE A 85 2.94 -0.34 10.89
CA ILE A 85 2.88 0.67 9.81
C ILE A 85 4.21 1.43 9.68
N ARG A 86 4.82 1.83 10.79
CA ARG A 86 6.12 2.54 10.79
C ARG A 86 7.24 1.64 10.28
N LEU A 87 7.20 0.34 10.57
CA LEU A 87 8.18 -0.63 10.10
C LEU A 87 8.04 -0.90 8.60
N ILE A 88 6.81 -0.98 8.09
CA ILE A 88 6.53 -1.11 6.66
C ILE A 88 7.06 0.13 5.91
N GLN A 89 6.78 1.33 6.43
CA GLN A 89 7.30 2.58 5.87
C GLN A 89 8.83 2.62 5.86
N ALA A 90 9.49 2.18 6.94
CA ALA A 90 10.94 2.07 6.98
C ALA A 90 11.48 1.05 5.95
N CYS A 91 10.74 -0.04 5.70
CA CYS A 91 11.09 -0.99 4.64
C CYS A 91 10.98 -0.33 3.26
N VAL A 92 9.92 0.45 2.98
CA VAL A 92 9.78 1.24 1.74
C VAL A 92 10.96 2.19 1.56
N ASP A 93 11.37 2.91 2.61
CA ASP A 93 12.52 3.83 2.56
C ASP A 93 13.84 3.11 2.23
N VAL A 94 14.08 1.94 2.83
CA VAL A 94 15.28 1.15 2.54
C VAL A 94 15.25 0.60 1.12
N LEU A 95 14.12 0.04 0.69
CA LEU A 95 13.99 -0.55 -0.64
C LEU A 95 14.10 0.49 -1.76
N SER A 96 13.50 1.67 -1.55
CA SER A 96 13.58 2.78 -2.50
C SER A 96 14.98 3.38 -2.61
N ARG A 97 15.72 3.53 -1.49
CA ARG A 97 17.13 3.98 -1.52
C ARG A 97 18.04 3.03 -2.30
N ASN A 98 17.70 1.74 -2.34
CA ASN A 98 18.43 0.73 -3.12
C ASN A 98 17.93 0.63 -4.58
N GLY A 99 16.93 1.42 -4.98
CA GLY A 99 16.40 1.43 -6.34
C GLY A 99 15.57 0.19 -6.70
N TRP A 100 15.00 -0.55 -5.74
CA TRP A 100 14.28 -1.79 -6.02
C TRP A 100 12.76 -1.59 -6.11
N LEU A 101 12.26 -1.32 -7.31
CA LEU A 101 10.85 -0.96 -7.55
C LEU A 101 9.88 -2.06 -7.10
N SER A 102 10.04 -3.29 -7.59
CA SER A 102 9.07 -4.35 -7.32
C SER A 102 9.05 -4.82 -5.86
N SER A 103 10.12 -4.59 -5.10
CA SER A 103 10.14 -4.86 -3.66
C SER A 103 9.51 -3.70 -2.89
N ALA A 104 9.81 -2.45 -3.28
CA ALA A 104 9.21 -1.25 -2.69
C ALA A 104 7.69 -1.23 -2.90
N ALA A 105 7.21 -1.52 -4.11
CA ALA A 105 5.79 -1.63 -4.43
C ALA A 105 5.11 -2.70 -3.56
N ALA A 106 5.71 -3.88 -3.41
CA ALA A 106 5.18 -4.93 -2.54
C ALA A 106 5.13 -4.52 -1.05
N ALA A 107 6.00 -3.60 -0.61
CA ALA A 107 5.95 -3.03 0.74
C ALA A 107 4.87 -1.95 0.87
N MET A 108 4.61 -1.16 -0.16
CA MET A 108 3.49 -0.21 -0.20
C MET A 108 2.15 -0.98 -0.20
N GLU A 109 2.01 -2.01 -1.03
CA GLU A 109 0.84 -2.92 -1.03
C GLU A 109 0.63 -3.60 0.33
N LEU A 110 1.70 -3.95 1.05
CA LEU A 110 1.59 -4.51 2.41
C LEU A 110 1.12 -3.47 3.43
N ALA A 111 1.37 -2.17 3.19
CA ALA A 111 0.81 -1.10 4.02
C ALA A 111 -0.70 -0.96 3.78
N GLN A 112 -1.12 -1.12 2.53
CA GLN A 112 -2.52 -1.11 2.14
C GLN A 112 -3.28 -2.29 2.74
N ARG A 113 -4.57 -2.07 3.00
CA ARG A 113 -5.38 -2.99 3.81
C ARG A 113 -6.22 -3.90 2.94
N ASP A 114 -6.18 -5.20 3.25
CA ASP A 114 -7.16 -6.21 2.81
C ASP A 114 -7.42 -6.29 1.28
N SER A 115 -8.40 -7.08 0.87
CA SER A 115 -8.87 -7.11 -0.54
C SER A 115 -9.79 -5.92 -0.83
N TYR A 116 -9.84 -5.45 -2.09
CA TYR A 116 -10.63 -4.29 -2.56
C TYR A 116 -11.98 -4.13 -1.85
N LEU A 117 -12.92 -5.07 -2.02
CA LEU A 117 -14.24 -5.03 -1.39
C LEU A 117 -14.26 -5.43 0.08
N LYS A 118 -13.23 -6.12 0.58
CA LYS A 118 -13.16 -6.45 2.01
C LYS A 118 -13.01 -5.19 2.85
N GLN A 119 -12.46 -4.10 2.32
CA GLN A 119 -12.29 -2.86 3.08
C GLN A 119 -13.61 -2.26 3.58
N LEU A 120 -14.72 -2.54 2.88
CA LEU A 120 -16.05 -2.09 3.29
C LEU A 120 -16.48 -2.72 4.62
N PRO A 121 -17.05 -1.93 5.55
CA PRO A 121 -17.63 -2.44 6.78
C PRO A 121 -18.69 -3.53 6.51
N HIS A 122 -18.77 -4.54 7.37
CA HIS A 122 -19.78 -5.61 7.32
C HIS A 122 -19.73 -6.53 6.07
N PHE A 123 -18.75 -6.36 5.18
CA PHE A 123 -18.57 -7.25 4.04
C PHE A 123 -18.02 -8.61 4.46
N THR A 124 -18.77 -9.67 4.11
CA THR A 124 -18.39 -11.07 4.31
C THR A 124 -17.91 -11.66 2.99
N SER A 125 -17.29 -12.85 3.05
CA SER A 125 -16.94 -13.60 1.83
C SER A 125 -18.15 -13.93 0.95
N GLU A 126 -19.34 -14.05 1.56
CA GLU A 126 -20.59 -14.27 0.81
C GLU A 126 -21.02 -13.02 0.05
N HIS A 127 -20.96 -11.84 0.70
CA HIS A 127 -21.26 -10.56 0.04
C HIS A 127 -20.33 -10.34 -1.16
N ILE A 128 -19.03 -10.59 -1.00
CA ILE A 128 -18.05 -10.43 -2.08
C ILE A 128 -18.38 -11.35 -3.26
N LYS A 129 -18.76 -12.60 -2.98
CA LYS A 129 -19.14 -13.54 -4.05
C LYS A 129 -20.35 -13.02 -4.84
N ARG A 130 -21.37 -12.50 -4.16
CA ARG A 130 -22.55 -11.91 -4.82
C ARG A 130 -22.17 -10.69 -5.66
N CYS A 131 -21.29 -9.83 -5.16
CA CYS A 131 -20.76 -8.68 -5.92
C CYS A 131 -20.04 -9.14 -7.19
N THR A 132 -19.10 -10.08 -7.07
CA THR A 132 -18.35 -10.59 -8.23
C THR A 132 -19.26 -11.27 -9.25
N ASP A 133 -20.29 -12.01 -8.80
CA ASP A 133 -21.26 -12.65 -9.71
C ASP A 133 -22.11 -11.62 -10.49
N LYS A 134 -22.26 -10.39 -9.97
CA LYS A 134 -22.91 -9.25 -10.64
C LYS A 134 -21.94 -8.39 -11.48
N GLY A 135 -20.63 -8.67 -11.43
CA GLY A 135 -19.59 -7.88 -12.09
C GLY A 135 -19.12 -6.66 -11.30
N VAL A 136 -19.39 -6.61 -9.99
CA VAL A 136 -18.92 -5.56 -9.08
C VAL A 136 -17.64 -6.06 -8.40
N GLU A 137 -16.50 -5.45 -8.74
CA GLU A 137 -15.17 -5.89 -8.31
C GLU A 137 -14.41 -4.82 -7.51
N SER A 138 -14.83 -3.55 -7.60
CA SER A 138 -14.16 -2.41 -6.99
C SER A 138 -15.08 -1.61 -6.05
N VAL A 139 -14.47 -0.78 -5.19
CA VAL A 139 -15.25 0.16 -4.35
C VAL A 139 -15.90 1.24 -5.23
N PHE A 140 -15.28 1.62 -6.35
CA PHE A 140 -15.88 2.57 -7.30
C PHE A 140 -17.16 2.00 -7.91
N ASP A 141 -17.18 0.71 -8.27
CA ASP A 141 -18.37 0.05 -8.79
C ASP A 141 -19.52 0.10 -7.76
N ILE A 142 -19.20 -0.10 -6.48
CA ILE A 142 -20.18 0.03 -5.37
C ILE A 142 -20.68 1.47 -5.23
N MET A 143 -19.83 2.47 -5.45
CA MET A 143 -20.21 3.89 -5.37
C MET A 143 -21.09 4.33 -6.53
N GLU A 144 -21.01 3.66 -7.68
CA GLU A 144 -21.84 3.91 -8.85
C GLU A 144 -23.20 3.21 -8.79
N MET A 145 -23.38 2.26 -7.87
CA MET A 145 -24.64 1.54 -7.68
C MET A 145 -25.72 2.42 -7.03
N GLU A 146 -26.97 2.21 -7.43
CA GLU A 146 -28.13 2.79 -6.77
C GLU A 146 -28.44 2.11 -5.42
N ASP A 147 -29.05 2.85 -4.50
CA ASP A 147 -29.36 2.37 -3.14
C ASP A 147 -30.21 1.09 -3.14
N GLU A 148 -31.19 0.98 -4.05
CA GLU A 148 -32.03 -0.22 -4.18
C GLU A 148 -31.21 -1.46 -4.55
N GLU A 149 -30.23 -1.31 -5.43
CA GLU A 149 -29.35 -2.40 -5.83
C GLU A 149 -28.42 -2.82 -4.70
N TRP A 150 -27.93 -1.84 -3.94
CA TRP A 150 -27.06 -2.05 -2.80
C TRP A 150 -27.77 -2.86 -1.71
N ASN A 151 -29.02 -2.49 -1.41
CA ASN A 151 -29.88 -3.18 -0.45
C ASN A 151 -30.20 -4.62 -0.89
N ALA A 152 -30.57 -4.81 -2.17
CA ALA A 152 -30.91 -6.12 -2.70
C ALA A 152 -29.70 -7.07 -2.74
N LEU A 153 -28.52 -6.56 -3.08
CA LEU A 153 -27.31 -7.36 -3.26
C LEU A 153 -26.69 -7.77 -1.91
N LEU A 154 -26.58 -6.82 -0.99
CA LEU A 154 -25.84 -7.01 0.26
C LEU A 154 -26.71 -7.48 1.41
N GLN A 155 -28.03 -7.26 1.37
CA GLN A 155 -28.97 -7.68 2.42
C GLN A 155 -28.54 -7.21 3.82
N LEU A 156 -27.97 -6.00 3.88
CA LEU A 156 -27.50 -5.37 5.11
C LEU A 156 -28.64 -4.62 5.80
N THR A 157 -28.50 -4.38 7.10
CA THR A 157 -29.40 -3.51 7.85
C THR A 157 -29.13 -2.04 7.54
N ASP A 158 -30.12 -1.15 7.74
CA ASP A 158 -30.00 0.29 7.49
C ASP A 158 -28.79 0.94 8.18
N ASN A 159 -28.44 0.47 9.38
CA ASN A 159 -27.25 0.93 10.10
C ASN A 159 -25.95 0.52 9.40
N GLN A 160 -25.89 -0.70 8.87
CA GLN A 160 -24.71 -1.21 8.15
C GLN A 160 -24.55 -0.54 6.78
N ILE A 161 -25.67 -0.24 6.11
CA ILE A 161 -25.71 0.58 4.89
C ILE A 161 -25.16 1.98 5.19
N THR A 162 -25.60 2.59 6.28
CA THR A 162 -25.08 3.90 6.71
C THR A 162 -23.57 3.87 6.96
N ASP A 163 -23.05 2.81 7.59
CA ASP A 163 -21.61 2.63 7.80
C ASP A 163 -20.85 2.46 6.48
N GLY A 164 -21.41 1.72 5.53
CA GLY A 164 -20.86 1.58 4.18
C GLY A 164 -20.82 2.91 3.44
N ALA A 165 -21.87 3.72 3.53
CA ALA A 165 -21.97 4.99 2.81
C ALA A 165 -20.97 5.99 3.37
N ARG A 166 -20.79 6.00 4.70
CA ARG A 166 -19.71 6.76 5.36
C ARG A 166 -18.32 6.34 4.90
N PHE A 167 -18.10 5.05 4.64
CA PHE A 167 -16.84 4.57 4.07
C PHE A 167 -16.67 5.04 2.62
N CYS A 168 -17.69 4.90 1.78
CA CYS A 168 -17.67 5.34 0.38
C CYS A 168 -17.39 6.85 0.26
N ASN A 169 -18.08 7.69 1.05
CA ASN A 169 -17.86 9.15 1.08
C ASN A 169 -16.45 9.54 1.58
N ARG A 170 -15.77 8.64 2.28
CA ARG A 170 -14.39 8.82 2.76
C ARG A 170 -13.37 8.28 1.76
N TYR A 171 -13.78 7.36 0.90
CA TYR A 171 -12.91 6.64 -0.01
C TYR A 171 -12.24 7.61 -0.99
N PRO A 172 -10.92 7.52 -1.23
CA PRO A 172 -10.23 8.52 -2.04
C PRO A 172 -10.68 8.51 -3.51
N ASN A 173 -11.29 9.61 -3.93
CA ASN A 173 -11.45 9.97 -5.34
C ASN A 173 -10.51 11.14 -5.68
N LEU A 174 -9.42 10.83 -6.39
CA LEU A 174 -8.30 11.73 -6.62
C LEU A 174 -7.95 11.79 -8.11
N GLU A 175 -7.84 13.00 -8.63
CA GLU A 175 -7.33 13.29 -9.95
C GLU A 175 -5.83 13.61 -9.88
N LEU A 176 -5.04 12.93 -10.73
CA LEU A 176 -3.61 13.16 -10.90
C LEU A 176 -3.34 13.73 -12.29
N SER A 177 -2.65 14.87 -12.33
CA SER A 177 -2.03 15.39 -13.54
C SER A 177 -0.52 15.49 -13.36
N TYR A 178 0.25 15.29 -14.42
CA TYR A 178 1.70 15.42 -14.38
C TYR A 178 2.26 16.07 -15.64
N GLU A 179 3.41 16.72 -15.49
CA GLU A 179 4.18 17.30 -16.59
C GLU A 179 5.68 17.03 -16.39
N VAL A 180 6.38 16.74 -17.48
CA VAL A 180 7.85 16.67 -17.49
C VAL A 180 8.36 18.05 -17.90
N VAL A 181 9.07 18.71 -16.99
CA VAL A 181 9.61 20.06 -17.23
C VAL A 181 10.68 19.99 -18.31
N ASP A 182 10.62 20.92 -19.27
CA ASP A 182 11.57 21.05 -20.38
C ASP A 182 11.79 19.74 -21.16
N LYS A 183 10.71 18.97 -21.39
CA LYS A 183 10.75 17.63 -22.00
C LYS A 183 11.63 17.53 -23.26
N ASP A 184 11.63 18.56 -24.09
CA ASP A 184 12.34 18.57 -25.38
C ASP A 184 13.83 18.94 -25.24
N SER A 185 14.29 19.35 -24.06
CA SER A 185 15.65 19.85 -23.79
C SER A 185 16.37 19.06 -22.70
N ILE A 186 15.97 17.81 -22.49
CA ILE A 186 16.59 16.94 -21.50
C ILE A 186 17.92 16.41 -22.04
N ARG A 187 18.98 16.59 -21.25
CA ARG A 187 20.35 16.20 -21.59
C ARG A 187 20.87 15.15 -20.62
N SER A 188 21.71 14.24 -21.12
CA SER A 188 22.37 13.22 -20.30
C SER A 188 23.09 13.83 -19.10
N GLY A 189 22.92 13.24 -17.91
CA GLY A 189 23.55 13.72 -16.67
C GLY A 189 22.92 14.98 -16.05
N ARG A 190 21.90 15.58 -16.67
CA ARG A 190 21.15 16.72 -16.10
C ARG A 190 19.91 16.24 -15.34
N PRO A 191 19.41 17.03 -14.38
CA PRO A 191 18.20 16.67 -13.64
C PRO A 191 16.97 16.72 -14.54
N VAL A 192 16.21 15.64 -14.55
CA VAL A 192 14.83 15.58 -15.06
C VAL A 192 13.90 15.91 -13.92
N VAL A 193 12.90 16.75 -14.18
CA VAL A 193 11.90 17.14 -13.19
C VAL A 193 10.52 16.73 -13.69
N VAL A 194 9.80 15.97 -12.88
CA VAL A 194 8.40 15.62 -13.08
C VAL A 194 7.58 16.34 -12.02
N LEU A 195 6.71 17.26 -12.47
CA LEU A 195 5.77 17.96 -11.60
C LEU A 195 4.46 17.20 -11.61
N VAL A 196 3.99 16.81 -10.42
CA VAL A 196 2.74 16.09 -10.21
C VAL A 196 1.79 17.00 -9.44
N GLN A 197 0.57 17.16 -9.92
CA GLN A 197 -0.49 17.89 -9.25
C GLN A 197 -1.61 16.92 -8.92
N LEU A 198 -1.99 16.91 -7.65
CA LEU A 198 -3.04 16.06 -7.11
C LEU A 198 -4.20 16.94 -6.68
N GLN A 199 -5.41 16.54 -7.04
CA GLN A 199 -6.64 17.22 -6.64
C GLN A 199 -7.67 16.18 -6.21
N ARG A 200 -8.23 16.40 -5.02
CA ARG A 200 -9.40 15.68 -4.53
C ARG A 200 -10.65 16.42 -4.97
N GLU A 201 -11.65 15.69 -5.45
CA GLU A 201 -12.93 16.27 -5.89
C GLU A 201 -13.70 16.87 -4.70
N GLU A 202 -13.80 16.14 -3.59
CA GLU A 202 -14.50 16.58 -2.38
C GLU A 202 -13.55 16.80 -1.20
N GLU A 203 -13.76 17.85 -0.40
CA GLU A 203 -12.97 18.04 0.81
C GLU A 203 -13.41 17.07 1.90
N VAL A 204 -12.51 16.15 2.27
CA VAL A 204 -12.82 15.10 3.24
C VAL A 204 -12.19 15.44 4.59
N THR A 205 -13.01 15.60 5.63
CA THR A 205 -12.58 16.02 6.97
C THR A 205 -12.59 14.87 7.97
N GLY A 206 -11.47 14.60 8.66
CA GLY A 206 -11.35 13.60 9.73
C GLY A 206 -10.40 12.44 9.39
N PRO A 207 -10.21 11.46 10.30
CA PRO A 207 -9.29 10.35 10.09
C PRO A 207 -9.83 9.31 9.10
N VAL A 208 -8.94 8.46 8.60
CA VAL A 208 -9.31 7.32 7.75
C VAL A 208 -10.23 6.36 8.52
N VAL A 209 -11.29 5.87 7.87
CA VAL A 209 -12.18 4.84 8.41
C VAL A 209 -11.48 3.48 8.37
N VAL A 210 -10.82 3.13 9.49
CA VAL A 210 -10.11 1.86 9.66
C VAL A 210 -10.61 1.06 10.88
N PRO A 211 -11.81 0.42 10.84
CA PRO A 211 -12.42 -0.19 12.03
C PRO A 211 -11.56 -1.23 12.74
N LEU A 212 -10.73 -1.94 11.99
CA LEU A 212 -9.87 -3.01 12.46
C LEU A 212 -8.41 -2.56 12.76
N PHE A 213 -8.17 -1.27 12.99
CA PHE A 213 -6.85 -0.75 13.38
C PHE A 213 -6.97 0.02 14.70
N PRO A 214 -6.06 -0.22 15.67
CA PRO A 214 -6.21 0.34 17.02
C PRO A 214 -5.95 1.84 17.11
N GLN A 215 -5.23 2.41 16.14
CA GLN A 215 -4.84 3.82 16.15
C GLN A 215 -5.59 4.62 15.08
N LYS A 216 -5.76 5.93 15.33
CA LYS A 216 -6.15 6.87 14.29
C LYS A 216 -5.04 6.90 13.23
N HIS A 217 -5.43 6.75 11.98
CA HIS A 217 -4.54 6.76 10.84
C HIS A 217 -4.90 7.94 9.94
N GLU A 218 -3.88 8.69 9.53
CA GLU A 218 -4.01 9.72 8.52
C GLU A 218 -3.64 9.12 7.16
N GLU A 219 -4.28 9.61 6.11
CA GLU A 219 -4.04 9.11 4.76
C GLU A 219 -2.67 9.55 4.25
N GLY A 220 -1.83 8.58 3.87
CA GLY A 220 -0.54 8.82 3.25
C GLY A 220 -0.46 8.27 1.83
N TRP A 221 0.35 8.93 1.02
CA TRP A 221 0.56 8.59 -0.38
C TRP A 221 2.04 8.54 -0.72
N TRP A 222 2.38 7.67 -1.67
CA TRP A 222 3.65 7.69 -2.38
C TRP A 222 3.44 8.08 -3.83
N VAL A 223 4.24 9.02 -4.32
CA VAL A 223 4.42 9.29 -5.74
C VAL A 223 5.78 8.75 -6.12
N VAL A 224 5.82 7.79 -7.05
CA VAL A 224 7.03 7.04 -7.42
C VAL A 224 7.24 7.14 -8.92
N THR A 225 8.44 7.44 -9.35
CA THR A 225 8.87 7.25 -10.74
C THR A 225 9.78 6.02 -10.78
N GLY A 226 9.51 5.11 -11.71
CA GLY A 226 10.32 3.90 -11.89
C GLY A 226 10.33 3.43 -13.34
N ASP A 227 11.28 2.55 -13.65
CA ASP A 227 11.30 1.78 -14.89
C ASP A 227 10.76 0.36 -14.60
N ALA A 228 9.59 0.07 -15.16
CA ALA A 228 8.91 -1.21 -14.98
C ALA A 228 9.68 -2.39 -15.61
N THR A 229 10.43 -2.15 -16.70
CA THR A 229 11.16 -3.19 -17.42
C THR A 229 12.39 -3.65 -16.64
N SER A 230 13.18 -2.71 -16.11
CA SER A 230 14.34 -3.04 -15.28
C SER A 230 14.00 -3.28 -13.81
N SER A 231 12.75 -2.99 -13.40
CA SER A 231 12.33 -2.97 -12.00
C SER A 231 13.15 -2.01 -11.13
N SER A 232 13.56 -0.89 -11.73
CA SER A 232 14.37 0.14 -11.08
C SER A 232 13.49 1.26 -10.55
N LEU A 233 13.63 1.59 -9.26
CA LEU A 233 12.99 2.75 -8.65
C LEU A 233 13.91 3.95 -8.83
N ILE A 234 13.38 5.01 -9.44
CA ILE A 234 14.17 6.17 -9.88
C ILE A 234 14.00 7.34 -8.93
N SER A 235 12.76 7.66 -8.55
CA SER A 235 12.45 8.75 -7.64
C SER A 235 11.22 8.40 -6.81
N ILE A 236 11.16 8.87 -5.57
CA ILE A 236 10.02 8.65 -4.68
C ILE A 236 9.82 9.86 -3.78
N LYS A 237 8.57 10.25 -3.58
CA LYS A 237 8.17 11.19 -2.51
C LYS A 237 6.95 10.68 -1.80
N ARG A 238 6.93 10.89 -0.48
CA ARG A 238 5.78 10.65 0.37
C ARG A 238 5.10 11.97 0.71
N LEU A 239 3.77 11.97 0.72
CA LEU A 239 2.96 13.13 1.09
C LEU A 239 1.69 12.73 1.83
N MET A 240 1.12 13.72 2.53
CA MET A 240 -0.26 13.70 3.00
C MET A 240 -1.06 14.64 2.10
N LEU A 241 -2.27 14.24 1.71
CA LEU A 241 -3.13 15.00 0.82
C LEU A 241 -4.44 15.33 1.52
N TRP A 242 -4.71 16.63 1.71
CA TRP A 242 -6.00 17.11 2.22
C TRP A 242 -6.97 17.34 1.05
N GLN A 243 -6.73 18.38 0.24
CA GLN A 243 -7.55 18.70 -0.94
C GLN A 243 -6.72 18.83 -2.22
N LYS A 244 -5.60 19.55 -2.18
CA LYS A 244 -4.69 19.72 -3.32
C LYS A 244 -3.25 19.62 -2.87
N ALA A 245 -2.40 19.04 -3.72
CA ALA A 245 -0.96 19.04 -3.49
C ALA A 245 -0.20 19.18 -4.81
N LYS A 246 0.98 19.80 -4.75
CA LYS A 246 1.96 19.80 -5.84
C LYS A 246 3.22 19.11 -5.36
N VAL A 247 3.65 18.10 -6.07
CA VAL A 247 4.82 17.28 -5.74
C VAL A 247 5.80 17.35 -6.91
N LYS A 248 7.03 17.77 -6.62
CA LYS A 248 8.13 17.76 -7.58
C LYS A 248 8.92 16.48 -7.40
N LEU A 249 9.01 15.60 -8.37
CA LEU A 249 9.97 14.50 -8.42
C LEU A 249 11.14 14.89 -9.30
N ASP A 250 12.35 14.55 -8.88
CA ASP A 250 13.57 14.82 -9.63
C ASP A 250 14.50 13.61 -9.60
N PHE A 251 15.20 13.41 -10.71
CA PHE A 251 16.20 12.35 -10.91
C PHE A 251 17.19 12.76 -12.01
N VAL A 252 18.28 12.02 -12.16
CA VAL A 252 19.31 12.32 -13.17
C VAL A 252 19.00 11.56 -14.45
N ALA A 253 19.02 12.26 -15.60
CA ALA A 253 18.86 11.64 -16.91
C ALA A 253 19.97 10.60 -17.17
N SER A 254 19.57 9.41 -17.61
CA SER A 254 20.45 8.31 -18.02
C SER A 254 21.20 8.61 -19.32
N ALA A 255 21.77 7.58 -19.95
CA ALA A 255 22.40 7.68 -21.27
C ALA A 255 21.45 8.27 -22.33
N THR A 256 22.00 8.70 -23.45
CA THR A 256 21.20 9.25 -24.55
C THR A 256 20.22 8.23 -25.15
N GLY A 257 19.11 8.73 -25.68
CA GLY A 257 18.04 7.94 -26.28
C GLY A 257 16.70 8.08 -25.58
N ALA A 258 15.72 7.32 -26.07
CA ALA A 258 14.36 7.30 -25.56
C ALA A 258 14.25 6.38 -24.33
N HIS A 259 13.82 6.92 -23.20
CA HIS A 259 13.59 6.17 -21.96
C HIS A 259 12.12 6.17 -21.59
N ASN A 260 11.59 5.01 -21.25
CA ASN A 260 10.20 4.84 -20.81
C ASN A 260 10.16 4.67 -19.30
N TYR A 261 9.34 5.48 -18.65
CA TYR A 261 9.14 5.49 -17.22
C TYR A 261 7.65 5.31 -16.90
N THR A 262 7.38 4.88 -15.68
CA THR A 262 6.04 4.81 -15.12
C THR A 262 6.00 5.65 -13.85
N LEU A 263 5.02 6.53 -13.78
CA LEU A 263 4.63 7.26 -12.58
C LEU A 263 3.57 6.43 -11.84
N TYR A 264 3.86 6.05 -10.61
CA TYR A 264 2.96 5.36 -9.71
C TYR A 264 2.49 6.32 -8.63
N PHE A 265 1.21 6.29 -8.33
CA PHE A 265 0.61 6.96 -7.19
C PHE A 265 -0.05 5.89 -6.33
N MET A 266 0.48 5.66 -5.13
CA MET A 266 0.09 4.53 -4.28
C MET A 266 -0.34 4.99 -2.90
N SER A 267 -1.46 4.44 -2.40
CA SER A 267 -1.91 4.71 -1.03
C SER A 267 -1.10 3.89 -0.02
N ASP A 268 -0.99 4.37 1.22
CA ASP A 268 -0.54 3.57 2.36
C ASP A 268 -1.68 2.95 3.16
N THR A 269 -2.93 3.15 2.73
CA THR A 269 -4.11 2.79 3.51
C THR A 269 -5.18 2.07 2.70
N TYR A 270 -5.57 2.62 1.54
CA TYR A 270 -6.67 2.12 0.72
C TYR A 270 -6.16 1.28 -0.44
N MET A 271 -6.78 0.13 -0.69
CA MET A 271 -6.52 -0.64 -1.91
C MET A 271 -7.49 -0.23 -3.00
N GLY A 272 -7.01 -0.08 -4.23
CA GLY A 272 -7.84 0.26 -5.39
C GLY A 272 -7.80 1.73 -5.78
N CYS A 273 -7.06 2.55 -5.04
CA CYS A 273 -6.79 3.94 -5.39
C CYS A 273 -5.44 4.14 -6.10
N ASP A 274 -4.70 3.05 -6.33
CA ASP A 274 -3.38 3.12 -6.95
C ASP A 274 -3.52 3.43 -8.45
N GLN A 275 -2.74 4.39 -8.93
CA GLN A 275 -2.78 4.86 -10.32
C GLN A 275 -1.41 4.73 -10.98
N GLU A 276 -1.39 4.38 -12.26
CA GLU A 276 -0.17 4.22 -13.06
C GLU A 276 -0.25 5.01 -14.36
N TYR A 277 0.78 5.83 -14.63
CA TYR A 277 0.89 6.62 -15.85
C TYR A 277 2.24 6.39 -16.53
N LYS A 278 2.21 5.85 -17.75
CA LYS A 278 3.41 5.65 -18.56
C LYS A 278 3.77 6.94 -19.29
N PHE A 279 5.06 7.28 -19.29
CA PHE A 279 5.58 8.43 -20.03
C PHE A 279 6.97 8.14 -20.57
N SER A 280 7.37 8.91 -21.57
CA SER A 280 8.67 8.77 -22.23
C SER A 280 9.44 10.07 -22.19
N VAL A 281 10.76 9.96 -22.06
CA VAL A 281 11.71 11.08 -22.05
C VAL A 281 12.80 10.79 -23.05
N ASP A 282 13.01 11.71 -23.99
CA ASP A 282 14.09 11.64 -24.97
C ASP A 282 15.30 12.41 -24.43
N VAL A 283 16.39 11.70 -24.19
CA VAL A 283 17.62 12.26 -23.61
C VAL A 283 18.61 12.54 -24.74
N THR A 284 19.02 13.80 -24.88
CA THR A 284 20.01 14.26 -25.85
C THR A 284 21.43 14.27 -25.27
N GLU A 285 22.45 14.32 -26.14
CA GLU A 285 23.84 14.39 -25.70
C GLU A 285 24.09 15.64 -24.83
N ALA A 286 24.93 15.48 -23.82
CA ALA A 286 25.47 16.64 -23.13
C ALA A 286 26.33 17.42 -24.13
N GLU A 287 26.19 18.74 -24.21
CA GLU A 287 27.16 19.57 -24.91
C GLU A 287 28.53 19.26 -24.29
N THR A 288 29.44 18.71 -25.10
CA THR A 288 30.85 18.80 -24.79
C THR A 288 31.14 20.30 -24.81
N ASP A 289 31.42 20.89 -23.65
CA ASP A 289 32.13 22.16 -23.61
C ASP A 289 33.43 21.92 -24.38
N SER A 290 33.40 22.20 -25.68
CA SER A 290 34.60 22.49 -26.43
C SER A 290 35.09 23.80 -25.84
N ASP A 291 35.89 23.71 -24.78
CA ASP A 291 36.80 24.76 -24.36
C ASP A 291 37.72 25.03 -25.56
N SER A 292 37.22 25.85 -26.47
CA SER A 292 38.03 26.60 -27.42
C SER A 292 38.66 27.74 -26.64
N ASP A 293 39.89 27.52 -26.17
CA ASP A 293 41.07 28.35 -26.48
C ASP A 293 42.35 27.78 -25.87
#